data_AF-A0ABD3GYD6-F1
#
_entry.id   AF-A0ABD3GYD6-F1
#
_cell.length_a   1.000
_cell.length_b   1.000
_cell.length_c   1.000
_cell.angle_alpha   90.00
_cell.angle_beta   90.00
_cell.angle_gamma   90.00
#
_symmetry.space_group_name_H-M   'P 1'
#
loop_
_entity.id
_entity.type
_entity.pdbx_description
1 polymer ?
#
loop_
_entity_poly.entity_id
_entity_poly.type
_entity_poly.pdbx_seq_one_letter_code
_entity_poly.pdbx_strand_id
1 'polypeptide(L)'
;MARLPLLYVAMVILGLTAQGAAASKFASDEEQKWVKVHGWLMWASMGFLLPLGILLIRMSKLMINADEKPSSSRMWTCFYLHVCCQILAIALATGGVGVLFVKVGVGLNFTHQRLGLAIMCLVWCQPFIGLIRPNKGVPVRSVWFFIHWLFGNGAMFLGVINIYIGIRIYEFLSTTSIRTLNIIFSVQIAVMCFWYLLQDRCSHIVSQGRKHKLLPQLSMNQSMNL
;
A
#
# COMPACT_ATOMS: atom_id res chain seq x y z
N MET A 1 -43.00 6.31 -11.68
CA MET A 1 -41.63 5.95 -11.23
C MET A 1 -40.62 6.72 -12.07
N ALA A 2 -40.20 7.90 -11.61
CA ALA A 2 -39.27 8.75 -12.35
C ALA A 2 -37.84 8.23 -12.15
N ARG A 3 -37.20 7.76 -13.23
CA ARG A 3 -35.77 7.43 -13.24
C ARG A 3 -35.00 8.75 -13.18
N LEU A 4 -34.24 8.98 -12.11
CA LEU A 4 -33.29 10.08 -12.07
C LEU A 4 -32.27 9.89 -13.22
N PRO A 5 -32.04 10.90 -14.07
CA PRO A 5 -31.14 10.79 -15.20
C PRO A 5 -29.70 10.63 -14.71
N LEU A 6 -28.93 9.73 -15.33
CA LEU A 6 -27.52 9.42 -15.01
C LEU A 6 -26.63 10.65 -14.80
N LEU A 7 -26.98 11.80 -15.39
CA LEU A 7 -26.31 13.08 -15.20
C LEU A 7 -26.32 13.55 -13.74
N TYR A 8 -27.39 13.33 -12.98
CA TYR A 8 -27.46 13.73 -11.57
C TYR A 8 -26.51 12.91 -10.70
N VAL A 9 -26.41 11.61 -10.98
CA VAL A 9 -25.44 10.71 -10.33
C VAL A 9 -24.01 11.09 -10.70
N ALA A 10 -23.76 11.45 -11.97
CA ALA A 10 -22.45 11.93 -12.43
C ALA A 10 -22.05 13.27 -11.79
N MET A 11 -22.99 14.20 -11.59
CA MET A 11 -22.74 15.49 -10.93
C MET A 11 -22.39 15.33 -9.44
N VAL A 12 -23.01 14.37 -8.74
CA VAL A 12 -22.68 14.02 -7.35
C VAL A 12 -21.30 13.34 -7.26
N ILE A 13 -20.92 12.56 -8.27
CA ILE A 13 -19.59 11.92 -8.36
C ILE A 13 -18.49 12.96 -8.67
N LEU A 14 -18.82 14.01 -9.43
CA LEU A 14 -17.88 15.07 -9.84
C LEU A 14 -17.77 16.27 -8.87
N GLY A 15 -18.52 16.27 -7.75
CA GLY A 15 -18.33 17.23 -6.66
C GLY A 15 -18.63 18.70 -7.01
N LEU A 16 -19.58 18.92 -7.94
CA LEU A 16 -19.93 20.24 -8.47
C LEU A 16 -21.08 20.96 -7.74
N THR A 17 -21.45 20.54 -6.53
CA THR A 17 -22.37 21.32 -5.69
C THR A 17 -21.58 22.15 -4.69
N ALA A 18 -21.71 23.48 -4.79
CA ALA A 18 -21.24 24.40 -3.77
C ALA A 18 -21.90 24.07 -2.42
N GLN A 19 -21.10 23.71 -1.44
CA GLN A 19 -21.56 23.40 -0.09
C GLN A 19 -21.51 24.68 0.74
N GLY A 20 -22.68 25.29 0.96
CA GLY A 20 -22.87 26.30 2.01
C GLY A 20 -22.59 25.67 3.38
N ALA A 21 -22.06 26.47 4.31
CA ALA A 21 -21.54 26.02 5.60
C ALA A 21 -22.62 25.33 6.46
N ALA A 22 -22.67 24.00 6.41
CA ALA A 22 -23.43 23.18 7.35
C ALA A 22 -22.60 22.97 8.63
N ALA A 23 -23.27 22.91 9.79
CA ALA A 23 -22.62 22.59 11.05
C ALA A 23 -22.10 21.13 11.05
N SER A 24 -20.99 20.90 11.78
CA SER A 24 -20.39 19.58 12.00
C SER A 24 -21.43 18.58 12.56
N LYS A 25 -21.36 17.33 12.10
CA LYS A 25 -22.20 16.20 12.55
C LYS A 25 -21.53 15.33 13.60
N PHE A 26 -20.32 15.67 14.04
CA PHE A 26 -19.68 15.01 15.19
C PHE A 26 -20.41 15.35 16.49
N ALA A 27 -20.49 14.42 17.43
CA ALA A 27 -21.18 14.66 18.70
C ALA A 27 -20.38 15.60 19.62
N SER A 28 -19.07 15.69 19.42
CA SER A 28 -18.17 16.61 20.15
C SER A 28 -16.89 16.92 19.37
N ASP A 29 -16.22 18.01 19.74
CA ASP A 29 -14.90 18.36 19.21
C ASP A 29 -13.83 17.30 19.56
N GLU A 30 -13.96 16.67 20.73
CA GLU A 30 -13.09 15.57 21.15
C GLU A 30 -13.27 14.34 20.25
N GLU A 31 -14.51 13.98 19.89
CA GLU A 31 -14.76 12.90 18.92
C GLU A 31 -14.08 13.21 17.58
N GLN A 32 -14.28 14.42 17.04
CA GLN A 32 -13.67 14.84 15.79
C GLN A 32 -12.14 14.77 15.85
N LYS A 33 -11.53 15.17 16.97
CA LYS A 33 -10.08 15.10 17.20
C LYS A 33 -9.57 13.66 17.16
N TRP A 34 -10.23 12.72 17.84
CA TRP A 34 -9.79 11.31 17.83
C TRP A 34 -9.98 10.64 16.47
N VAL A 35 -11.01 11.02 15.71
CA VAL A 35 -11.18 10.58 14.32
C VAL A 35 -10.09 11.16 13.40
N LYS A 36 -9.67 12.41 13.59
CA LYS A 36 -8.50 12.98 12.88
C LYS A 36 -7.23 12.19 13.19
N VAL A 37 -6.97 11.87 14.46
CA VAL A 37 -5.80 11.07 14.88
C VAL A 37 -5.82 9.69 14.21
N HIS A 38 -6.97 9.01 14.20
CA HIS A 38 -7.15 7.75 13.46
C HIS A 38 -6.79 7.91 11.99
N GLY A 39 -7.32 8.94 11.31
CA GLY A 39 -7.04 9.20 9.89
C GLY A 39 -5.55 9.38 9.59
N TRP A 40 -4.83 10.16 10.40
CA TRP A 40 -3.38 10.34 10.24
C TRP A 40 -2.58 9.07 10.50
N LEU A 41 -2.95 8.28 11.51
CA LEU A 41 -2.31 6.99 11.79
C LEU A 41 -2.55 5.98 10.66
N MET A 42 -3.76 5.92 10.10
CA MET A 42 -4.07 5.07 8.95
C MET A 42 -3.33 5.50 7.69
N TRP A 43 -3.21 6.80 7.44
CA TRP A 43 -2.45 7.33 6.31
C TRP A 43 -0.97 6.98 6.42
N ALA A 44 -0.34 7.22 7.57
CA ALA A 44 1.06 6.88 7.80
C ALA A 44 1.31 5.37 7.70
N SER A 45 0.39 4.55 8.23
CA SER A 45 0.49 3.09 8.18
C SER A 45 0.19 2.52 6.78
N MET A 46 -1.09 2.49 6.41
CA MET A 46 -1.60 1.76 5.26
C MET A 46 -1.40 2.54 3.96
N GLY A 47 -1.39 3.87 4.04
CA GLY A 47 -1.20 4.76 2.90
C GLY A 47 0.26 4.99 2.52
N PHE A 48 1.20 4.84 3.47
CA PHE A 48 2.62 5.16 3.24
C PHE A 48 3.58 4.02 3.59
N LEU A 49 3.70 3.64 4.86
CA LEU A 49 4.73 2.68 5.31
C LEU A 49 4.56 1.28 4.71
N LEU A 50 3.32 0.80 4.61
CA LEU A 50 3.04 -0.53 4.09
C LEU A 50 3.36 -0.63 2.58
N PRO A 51 2.90 0.31 1.71
CA PRO A 51 3.37 0.40 0.33
C PRO A 51 4.89 0.57 0.21
N LEU A 52 5.51 1.43 1.04
CA LEU A 52 6.95 1.66 1.03
C LEU A 52 7.73 0.38 1.33
N GLY A 53 7.32 -0.39 2.34
CA GLY A 53 7.91 -1.68 2.67
C GLY A 53 7.85 -2.66 1.50
N ILE A 54 6.73 -2.70 0.76
CA ILE A 54 6.59 -3.53 -0.45
C ILE A 54 7.54 -3.07 -1.57
N LEU A 55 7.67 -1.76 -1.78
CA LEU A 55 8.60 -1.21 -2.77
C LEU A 55 10.07 -1.52 -2.42
N LEU A 56 10.44 -1.49 -1.14
CA LEU A 56 11.79 -1.78 -0.66
C LEU A 56 12.21 -3.24 -0.88
N ILE A 57 11.35 -4.21 -0.52
CA ILE A 57 11.66 -5.63 -0.75
C ILE A 57 11.72 -5.96 -2.24
N ARG A 58 10.97 -5.25 -3.09
CA ARG A 58 11.06 -5.41 -4.54
C ARG A 58 12.36 -4.85 -5.11
N MET A 59 12.88 -3.76 -4.56
CA MET A 59 14.18 -3.22 -4.97
C MET A 59 15.33 -4.21 -4.80
N SER A 60 15.25 -5.13 -3.82
CA SER A 60 16.25 -6.17 -3.68
C SER A 60 16.37 -7.05 -4.95
N LYS A 61 15.26 -7.29 -5.67
CA LYS A 61 15.27 -8.04 -6.93
C LYS A 61 15.92 -7.26 -8.07
N LEU A 62 15.67 -5.96 -8.15
CA LEU A 62 16.28 -5.10 -9.17
C LEU A 62 17.80 -5.07 -9.01
N MET A 63 18.30 -4.92 -7.78
CA MET A 63 19.75 -4.87 -7.51
C MET A 63 20.46 -6.20 -7.81
N ILE A 64 19.81 -7.35 -7.55
CA ILE A 64 20.34 -8.66 -7.95
C ILE A 64 20.50 -8.77 -9.47
N ASN A 65 19.61 -8.14 -10.23
CA ASN A 65 19.69 -8.13 -11.67
C ASN A 65 20.69 -7.08 -12.21
N ALA A 66 20.96 -6.00 -11.47
CA ALA A 66 21.86 -4.94 -11.92
C ALA A 66 23.35 -5.26 -11.67
N ASP A 67 23.68 -5.90 -10.54
CA ASP A 67 25.06 -6.21 -10.18
C ASP A 67 25.46 -7.65 -10.56
N GLU A 68 26.64 -7.80 -11.18
CA GLU A 68 27.23 -9.10 -11.55
C GLU A 68 27.60 -9.97 -10.33
N LYS A 69 27.74 -9.33 -9.16
CA LYS A 69 27.81 -9.97 -7.84
C LYS A 69 26.77 -9.32 -6.93
N PRO A 70 25.61 -9.94 -6.67
CA PRO A 70 24.68 -9.42 -5.68
C PRO A 70 25.39 -9.35 -4.33
N SER A 71 25.66 -8.13 -3.84
CA SER A 71 26.17 -7.97 -2.47
C SER A 71 25.11 -8.47 -1.52
N SER A 72 25.38 -9.58 -0.83
CA SER A 72 24.44 -10.18 0.12
C SER A 72 23.95 -9.14 1.13
N SER A 73 24.84 -8.23 1.54
CA SER A 73 24.57 -7.13 2.47
C SER A 73 23.40 -6.24 2.02
N ARG A 74 23.39 -5.74 0.76
CA ARG A 74 22.31 -4.85 0.27
C ARG A 74 20.95 -5.56 0.22
N MET A 75 20.93 -6.83 -0.18
CA MET A 75 19.70 -7.64 -0.19
C MET A 75 19.14 -7.80 1.23
N TRP A 76 20.00 -8.08 2.20
CA TRP A 76 19.62 -8.16 3.61
C TRP A 76 19.14 -6.80 4.12
N THR A 77 19.79 -5.69 3.76
CA THR A 77 19.34 -4.33 4.11
C THR A 77 17.91 -4.06 3.62
N CYS A 78 17.61 -4.31 2.33
CA CYS A 78 16.25 -4.14 1.82
C CYS A 78 15.23 -5.04 2.53
N PHE A 79 15.63 -6.25 2.90
CA PHE A 79 14.78 -7.18 3.67
C PHE A 79 14.50 -6.65 5.09
N TYR A 80 15.52 -6.19 5.81
CA TYR A 80 15.34 -5.62 7.15
C TYR A 80 14.54 -4.31 7.11
N LEU A 81 14.81 -3.43 6.14
CA LEU A 81 14.02 -2.21 5.97
C LEU A 81 12.56 -2.52 5.67
N HIS A 82 12.27 -3.52 4.83
CA HIS A 82 10.92 -4.02 4.63
C HIS A 82 10.29 -4.44 5.97
N VAL A 83 10.95 -5.31 6.73
CA VAL A 83 10.43 -5.78 8.03
C VAL A 83 10.18 -4.63 9.00
N CYS A 84 11.11 -3.67 9.12
CA CYS A 84 10.95 -2.48 9.97
C CYS A 84 9.75 -1.62 9.54
N CYS A 85 9.59 -1.35 8.24
CA CYS A 85 8.44 -0.64 7.71
C CYS A 85 7.13 -1.37 8.04
N GLN A 86 7.09 -2.70 7.87
CA GLN A 86 5.87 -3.47 8.15
C GLN A 86 5.52 -3.50 9.64
N ILE A 87 6.51 -3.67 10.54
CA ILE A 87 6.27 -3.63 11.99
C ILE A 87 5.71 -2.25 12.39
N LEU A 88 6.32 -1.17 11.90
CA LEU A 88 5.85 0.18 12.20
C LEU A 88 4.45 0.44 11.64
N ALA A 89 4.16 -0.03 10.41
CA ALA A 89 2.84 0.06 9.83
C ALA A 89 1.80 -0.68 10.68
N ILE A 90 2.06 -1.91 11.09
CA ILE A 90 1.17 -2.71 11.94
C ILE A 90 0.93 -2.01 13.29
N ALA A 91 1.97 -1.47 13.91
CA ALA A 91 1.86 -0.74 15.18
C ALA A 91 0.96 0.49 15.05
N LEU A 92 1.18 1.32 14.01
CA LEU A 92 0.37 2.51 13.76
C LEU A 92 -1.08 2.17 13.38
N ALA A 93 -1.31 1.11 12.59
CA ALA A 93 -2.66 0.64 12.27
C ALA A 93 -3.39 0.14 13.53
N THR A 94 -2.70 -0.63 14.37
CA THR A 94 -3.28 -1.13 15.62
C THR A 94 -3.60 0.03 16.57
N GLY A 95 -2.69 1.01 16.70
CA GLY A 95 -2.93 2.22 17.47
C GLY A 95 -4.11 3.05 16.94
N GLY A 96 -4.18 3.26 15.62
CA GLY A 96 -5.25 4.06 15.02
C GLY A 96 -6.63 3.41 15.15
N VAL A 97 -6.73 2.09 14.99
CA VAL A 97 -7.98 1.35 15.25
C VAL A 97 -8.31 1.36 16.74
N GLY A 98 -7.32 1.14 17.61
CA GLY A 98 -7.48 1.16 19.06
C GLY A 98 -7.99 2.50 19.59
N VAL A 99 -7.49 3.62 19.06
CA VAL A 99 -7.98 4.97 19.42
C VAL A 99 -9.47 5.11 19.12
N LEU A 100 -9.97 4.63 17.97
CA LEU A 100 -11.40 4.69 17.67
C LEU A 100 -12.24 3.86 18.64
N PHE A 101 -11.83 2.63 18.94
CA PHE A 101 -12.56 1.77 19.87
C PHE A 101 -12.59 2.35 21.29
N VAL A 102 -11.44 2.85 21.77
CA VAL A 102 -11.31 3.32 23.16
C VAL A 102 -11.88 4.71 23.36
N LYS A 103 -11.70 5.63 22.41
CA LYS A 103 -12.05 7.06 22.59
C LYS A 103 -13.38 7.44 21.97
N VAL A 104 -13.84 6.72 20.96
CA VAL A 104 -15.08 7.04 20.23
C VAL A 104 -16.15 5.96 20.41
N GLY A 105 -15.79 4.71 20.75
CA GLY A 105 -16.77 3.64 20.96
C GLY A 105 -17.41 3.16 19.65
N VAL A 106 -16.60 3.01 18.60
CA VAL A 106 -17.08 2.75 17.24
C VAL A 106 -17.65 1.33 17.08
N GLY A 107 -18.88 1.22 16.57
CA GLY A 107 -19.50 -0.05 16.16
C GLY A 107 -19.07 -0.55 14.76
N LEU A 108 -19.66 -1.65 14.28
CA LEU A 108 -19.36 -2.26 12.96
C LEU A 108 -20.53 -2.10 11.95
N ASN A 109 -21.20 -0.96 12.00
CA ASN A 109 -22.43 -0.71 11.24
C ASN A 109 -22.15 -0.31 9.78
N PHE A 110 -21.02 0.33 9.51
CA PHE A 110 -20.66 0.84 8.19
C PHE A 110 -19.62 -0.02 7.49
N THR A 111 -19.64 0.02 6.15
CA THR A 111 -18.70 -0.74 5.30
C THR A 111 -17.24 -0.43 5.62
N HIS A 112 -16.91 0.84 5.89
CA HIS A 112 -15.54 1.25 6.28
C HIS A 112 -15.02 0.52 7.51
N GLN A 113 -15.87 0.33 8.52
CA GLN A 113 -15.52 -0.32 9.79
C GLN A 113 -15.35 -1.83 9.60
N ARG A 114 -16.31 -2.48 8.93
CA ARG A 114 -16.23 -3.93 8.63
C ARG A 114 -15.04 -4.26 7.75
N LEU A 115 -14.82 -3.48 6.70
CA LEU A 115 -13.67 -3.63 5.81
C LEU A 115 -12.36 -3.35 6.56
N GLY A 116 -12.31 -2.30 7.37
CA GLY A 116 -11.15 -1.98 8.22
C GLY A 116 -10.76 -3.11 9.15
N LEU A 117 -11.73 -3.74 9.82
CA LEU A 117 -11.49 -4.90 10.68
C LEU A 117 -10.97 -6.11 9.90
N ALA A 118 -11.55 -6.41 8.73
CA ALA A 118 -11.07 -7.49 7.87
C ALA A 118 -9.63 -7.24 7.41
N ILE A 119 -9.29 -6.00 7.05
CA ILE A 119 -7.93 -5.60 6.70
C ILE A 119 -6.99 -5.77 7.90
N MET A 120 -7.41 -5.39 9.12
CA MET A 120 -6.60 -5.59 10.32
C MET A 120 -6.25 -7.07 10.55
N CYS A 121 -7.21 -7.98 10.36
CA CYS A 121 -6.94 -9.41 10.42
C CYS A 121 -5.90 -9.83 9.37
N LEU A 122 -6.07 -9.41 8.11
CA LEU A 122 -5.13 -9.73 7.03
C LEU A 122 -3.71 -9.22 7.31
N VAL A 123 -3.60 -7.98 7.79
CA VAL A 123 -2.34 -7.32 8.13
C VAL A 123 -1.62 -8.03 9.27
N TRP A 124 -2.35 -8.44 10.32
CA TRP A 124 -1.78 -9.23 11.43
C TRP A 124 -1.44 -10.66 11.03
N CYS A 125 -2.11 -11.27 10.06
CA CYS A 125 -1.73 -12.58 9.52
C CYS A 125 -0.38 -12.55 8.78
N GLN A 126 -0.02 -11.43 8.16
CA GLN A 126 1.22 -11.32 7.36
C GLN A 126 2.52 -11.65 8.11
N PRO A 127 2.79 -11.13 9.33
CA PRO A 127 4.01 -11.50 10.05
C PRO A 127 4.05 -13.00 10.39
N PHE A 128 2.93 -13.63 10.75
CA PHE A 128 2.90 -15.08 11.00
C PHE A 128 3.24 -15.89 9.74
N ILE A 129 2.66 -15.50 8.59
CA ILE A 129 3.04 -16.07 7.29
C ILE A 129 4.53 -15.81 7.04
N GLY A 130 5.04 -14.62 7.34
CA GLY A 130 6.45 -14.26 7.21
C GLY A 130 7.40 -15.12 8.04
N LEU A 131 7.00 -15.51 9.25
CA LEU A 131 7.81 -16.32 10.18
C LEU A 131 7.97 -17.77 9.71
N ILE A 132 6.95 -18.35 9.07
CA ILE A 132 6.98 -19.73 8.55
C ILE A 132 7.70 -19.84 7.18
N ARG A 133 8.52 -18.85 6.81
CA ARG A 133 9.22 -18.78 5.53
C ARG A 133 10.11 -20.03 5.31
N PRO A 134 9.82 -20.87 4.30
CA PRO A 134 10.61 -22.07 4.03
C PRO A 134 12.03 -21.76 3.54
N ASN A 135 12.97 -22.71 3.72
CA ASN A 135 14.34 -22.63 3.20
C ASN A 135 14.40 -22.45 1.67
N LYS A 136 15.52 -21.95 1.14
CA LYS A 136 15.70 -21.83 -0.31
C LYS A 136 15.76 -23.23 -0.95
N GLY A 137 15.21 -23.38 -2.16
CA GLY A 137 15.29 -24.63 -2.94
C GLY A 137 14.16 -25.64 -2.74
N VAL A 138 13.25 -25.44 -1.76
CA VAL A 138 12.11 -26.34 -1.58
C VAL A 138 10.86 -25.87 -2.36
N PRO A 139 10.08 -26.77 -3.00
CA PRO A 139 8.91 -26.40 -3.80
C PRO A 139 7.86 -25.58 -3.03
N VAL A 140 7.65 -25.90 -1.75
CA VAL A 140 6.71 -25.19 -0.85
C VAL A 140 7.02 -23.70 -0.71
N ARG A 141 8.26 -23.27 -0.95
CA ARG A 141 8.66 -21.86 -0.91
C ARG A 141 7.92 -21.02 -1.96
N SER A 142 7.61 -21.59 -3.13
CA SER A 142 6.87 -20.89 -4.18
C SER A 142 5.42 -20.63 -3.75
N VAL A 143 4.77 -21.64 -3.17
CA VAL A 143 3.41 -21.54 -2.61
C VAL A 143 3.36 -20.51 -1.48
N TRP A 144 4.31 -20.59 -0.54
CA TRP A 144 4.47 -19.60 0.53
C TRP A 144 4.63 -18.19 -0.02
N PHE A 145 5.49 -18.01 -1.03
CA PHE A 145 5.72 -16.71 -1.65
C PHE A 145 4.44 -16.17 -2.30
N PHE A 146 3.71 -17.01 -3.04
CA PHE A 146 2.46 -16.61 -3.66
C PHE A 146 1.42 -16.18 -2.62
N ILE A 147 1.22 -16.95 -1.55
CA ILE A 147 0.29 -16.62 -0.47
C ILE A 147 0.70 -15.32 0.23
N HIS A 148 1.94 -15.22 0.69
CA HIS A 148 2.44 -14.02 1.37
C HIS A 148 2.33 -12.77 0.48
N TRP A 149 2.70 -12.91 -0.79
CA TRP A 149 2.60 -11.84 -1.77
C TRP A 149 1.15 -11.43 -2.03
N LEU A 150 0.25 -12.39 -2.28
CA LEU A 150 -1.15 -12.13 -2.63
C LEU A 150 -1.87 -11.43 -1.48
N PHE A 151 -1.81 -11.99 -0.28
CA PHE A 151 -2.48 -11.42 0.88
C PHE A 151 -1.85 -10.09 1.32
N GLY A 152 -0.52 -9.95 1.23
CA GLY A 152 0.15 -8.69 1.54
C GLY A 152 -0.23 -7.55 0.59
N ASN A 153 -0.26 -7.80 -0.73
CA ASN A 153 -0.69 -6.79 -1.70
C ASN A 153 -2.20 -6.55 -1.63
N GLY A 154 -3.01 -7.60 -1.41
CA GLY A 154 -4.45 -7.47 -1.21
C GLY A 154 -4.79 -6.57 -0.02
N ALA A 155 -4.14 -6.79 1.12
CA ALA A 155 -4.31 -5.94 2.31
C ALA A 155 -3.90 -4.48 2.03
N MET A 156 -2.84 -4.25 1.26
CA MET A 156 -2.41 -2.91 0.84
C MET A 156 -3.47 -2.21 -0.01
N PHE A 157 -3.95 -2.85 -1.08
CA PHE A 157 -4.96 -2.27 -1.97
C PHE A 157 -6.27 -1.98 -1.23
N LEU A 158 -6.75 -2.93 -0.44
CA LEU A 158 -7.95 -2.76 0.37
C LEU A 158 -7.75 -1.64 1.42
N GLY A 159 -6.56 -1.53 2.00
CA GLY A 159 -6.18 -0.44 2.92
C GLY A 159 -6.31 0.94 2.29
N VAL A 160 -5.75 1.14 1.08
CA VAL A 160 -5.84 2.40 0.34
C VAL A 160 -7.30 2.73 0.00
N ILE A 161 -8.08 1.75 -0.47
CA ILE A 161 -9.52 1.93 -0.73
C ILE A 161 -10.24 2.35 0.57
N ASN A 162 -9.92 1.71 1.69
CA ASN A 162 -10.56 2.01 2.95
C ASN A 162 -10.22 3.42 3.47
N ILE A 163 -9.01 3.94 3.19
CA ILE A 163 -8.64 5.33 3.48
C ILE A 163 -9.52 6.30 2.69
N TYR A 164 -9.71 6.07 1.38
CA TYR A 164 -10.58 6.93 0.56
C TYR A 164 -12.03 6.94 1.07
N ILE A 165 -12.56 5.78 1.47
CA ILE A 165 -13.89 5.71 2.09
C ILE A 165 -13.90 6.52 3.40
N GLY A 166 -12.87 6.38 4.23
CA GLY A 166 -12.72 7.14 5.48
C GLY A 166 -12.65 8.65 5.28
N ILE A 167 -11.91 9.13 4.27
CA ILE A 167 -11.84 10.56 3.90
C ILE A 167 -13.24 11.09 3.54
N ARG A 168 -14.02 10.35 2.76
CA ARG A 168 -15.38 10.76 2.38
C ARG A 168 -16.34 10.79 3.57
N ILE A 169 -16.24 9.82 4.48
CA ILE A 169 -17.00 9.82 5.74
C ILE A 169 -16.63 11.04 6.57
N TYR A 170 -15.33 11.30 6.74
CA TYR A 170 -14.85 12.42 7.52
C TYR A 170 -15.26 13.78 6.94
N GLU A 171 -15.19 13.98 5.62
CA GLU A 171 -15.65 15.20 4.95
C GLU A 171 -17.16 15.43 5.17
N PHE A 172 -17.96 14.36 5.08
CA PHE A 172 -19.40 14.43 5.37
C PHE A 172 -19.71 14.79 6.82
N LEU A 173 -18.94 14.25 7.78
CA LEU A 173 -19.15 14.49 9.21
C LEU A 173 -18.62 15.86 9.65
N SER A 174 -17.43 16.25 9.20
CA SER A 174 -16.79 17.51 9.59
C SER A 174 -17.30 18.73 8.84
N THR A 175 -18.08 18.52 7.77
CA THR A 175 -18.51 19.54 6.78
C THR A 175 -17.37 20.40 6.21
N THR A 176 -16.14 19.99 6.47
CA THR A 176 -14.91 20.66 6.08
C THR A 176 -14.40 20.00 4.81
N SER A 177 -14.11 20.80 3.79
CA SER A 177 -13.50 20.29 2.56
C SER A 177 -12.12 19.69 2.85
N ILE A 178 -11.93 18.42 2.52
CA ILE A 178 -10.65 17.68 2.64
C ILE A 178 -10.03 17.45 1.26
N ARG A 179 -10.55 18.14 0.23
CA ARG A 179 -10.13 18.02 -1.17
C ARG A 179 -8.61 18.10 -1.36
N THR A 180 -7.94 19.06 -0.73
CA THR A 180 -6.49 19.24 -0.86
C THR A 180 -5.72 18.03 -0.34
N LEU A 181 -6.08 17.53 0.84
CA LEU A 181 -5.45 16.33 1.40
C LEU A 181 -5.75 15.08 0.56
N ASN A 182 -6.96 14.96 0.03
CA ASN A 182 -7.33 13.86 -0.87
C ASN A 182 -6.51 13.89 -2.18
N ILE A 183 -6.26 15.06 -2.75
CA ILE A 183 -5.38 15.24 -3.91
C ILE A 183 -3.95 14.87 -3.56
N ILE A 184 -3.40 15.38 -2.45
CA ILE A 184 -2.04 15.06 -2.01
C ILE A 184 -1.87 13.55 -1.81
N PHE A 185 -2.83 12.90 -1.15
CA PHE A 185 -2.81 11.45 -0.97
C PHE A 185 -2.86 10.71 -2.31
N SER A 186 -3.70 11.15 -3.25
CA SER A 186 -3.79 10.54 -4.58
C SER A 186 -2.50 10.71 -5.40
N VAL A 187 -1.86 11.87 -5.31
CA VAL A 187 -0.56 12.12 -5.94
C VAL A 187 0.52 11.23 -5.33
N GLN A 188 0.56 11.09 -4.00
CA GLN A 188 1.47 10.17 -3.32
C GLN A 188 1.30 8.73 -3.83
N ILE A 189 0.06 8.22 -3.88
CA ILE A 189 -0.21 6.87 -4.38
C ILE A 189 0.21 6.75 -5.85
N ALA A 190 -0.09 7.76 -6.68
CA ALA A 190 0.33 7.77 -8.08
C ALA A 190 1.86 7.73 -8.24
N VAL A 191 2.61 8.47 -7.41
CA VAL A 191 4.08 8.44 -7.38
C VAL A 191 4.58 7.05 -6.97
N MET A 192 3.98 6.42 -5.95
CA MET A 192 4.33 5.06 -5.55
C MET A 192 4.02 4.02 -6.62
N CYS A 193 2.89 4.16 -7.32
CA CYS A 193 2.55 3.31 -8.47
C CYS A 193 3.50 3.52 -9.64
N PHE A 194 3.86 4.76 -9.95
CA PHE A 194 4.85 5.06 -10.98
C PHE A 194 6.21 4.43 -10.63
N TRP A 195 6.64 4.55 -9.37
CA TRP A 195 7.87 3.91 -8.89
C TRP A 195 7.80 2.38 -8.99
N TYR A 196 6.65 1.78 -8.67
CA TYR A 196 6.42 0.35 -8.85
C TYR A 196 6.60 -0.07 -10.32
N LEU A 197 6.02 0.67 -11.26
CA LEU A 197 6.15 0.41 -12.70
C LEU A 197 7.59 0.59 -13.18
N LEU A 198 8.29 1.61 -12.66
CA LEU A 198 9.68 1.86 -12.98
C LEU A 198 10.58 0.71 -12.53
N GLN A 199 10.35 0.14 -11.33
CA GLN A 199 11.07 -1.05 -10.86
C GLN A 199 10.93 -2.22 -11.84
N ASP A 200 9.73 -2.44 -12.36
CA ASP A 200 9.43 -3.50 -13.31
C ASP A 200 10.18 -3.30 -14.64
N ARG A 201 10.10 -2.09 -15.21
CA ARG A 201 10.78 -1.74 -16.47
C ARG A 201 12.30 -1.75 -16.36
N CYS A 202 12.86 -1.20 -15.29
CA CYS A 202 14.31 -1.22 -15.07
C CYS A 202 14.85 -2.64 -15.03
N SER A 203 14.09 -3.60 -14.47
CA SER A 203 14.51 -5.00 -14.44
C SER A 203 14.65 -5.61 -15.84
N HIS A 204 13.73 -5.26 -16.76
CA HIS A 204 13.78 -5.69 -18.15
C HIS A 204 14.93 -5.03 -18.92
N ILE A 205 15.12 -3.72 -18.78
CA ILE A 205 16.19 -2.97 -19.47
C ILE A 205 17.57 -3.52 -19.08
N VAL A 206 17.80 -3.72 -17.79
CA VAL A 206 19.04 -4.30 -17.26
C VAL A 206 19.27 -5.73 -17.79
N SER A 207 18.20 -6.52 -17.92
CA SER A 207 18.31 -7.88 -18.47
C SER A 207 18.69 -7.89 -19.97
N GLN A 208 18.17 -6.94 -20.76
CA GLN A 208 18.48 -6.81 -22.19
C GLN A 208 19.92 -6.33 -22.41
N GLY A 209 20.36 -5.32 -21.66
CA GLY A 209 21.74 -4.82 -21.73
C GLY A 209 22.79 -5.90 -21.42
N ARG A 210 22.48 -6.84 -20.50
CA ARG A 210 23.35 -7.99 -20.22
C ARG A 210 23.44 -8.99 -21.37
N LYS A 211 22.31 -9.39 -21.96
CA LYS A 211 22.30 -10.30 -23.11
C LYS A 211 23.14 -9.73 -24.26
N HIS A 212 22.99 -8.43 -24.54
CA HIS A 212 23.79 -7.75 -25.55
C HIS A 212 25.30 -7.79 -25.26
N LYS A 213 25.74 -7.64 -24.01
CA LYS A 213 27.19 -7.71 -23.66
C LYS A 213 27.78 -9.12 -23.73
N LEU A 214 27.00 -10.16 -23.42
CA LEU A 214 27.49 -11.55 -23.38
C LEU A 214 27.57 -12.20 -24.77
N LEU A 215 26.71 -11.81 -25.72
CA LEU A 215 26.67 -12.40 -27.06
C LEU A 215 27.99 -12.26 -27.84
N PRO A 216 28.66 -11.07 -27.88
CA PRO A 216 29.96 -10.93 -28.55
C PRO A 216 31.09 -11.70 -27.87
N GLN A 217 31.05 -11.86 -26.53
CA GLN A 217 32.09 -12.59 -25.80
C GLN A 217 32.00 -14.10 -26.04
N LEU A 218 30.79 -14.65 -26.09
CA LEU A 218 30.57 -16.07 -26.41
C LEU A 218 31.01 -16.39 -27.85
N SER A 219 30.68 -15.54 -28.82
CA SER A 219 31.10 -15.74 -30.20
C SER A 219 32.63 -15.68 -30.37
N MET A 220 33.29 -14.76 -29.67
CA MET A 220 34.76 -14.62 -29.72
C MET A 220 35.47 -15.80 -29.04
N ASN A 221 34.93 -16.31 -27.93
CA ASN A 221 35.50 -17.46 -27.23
C ASN A 221 35.29 -18.76 -28.02
N GLN A 222 34.21 -18.89 -28.80
CA GLN A 222 34.04 -20.02 -29.72
C GLN A 222 35.01 -19.98 -30.91
N SER A 223 35.32 -18.80 -31.46
CA SER A 223 36.29 -18.68 -32.57
C SER A 223 37.74 -18.93 -32.16
N MET A 224 38.09 -18.82 -30.88
CA MET A 224 39.44 -19.08 -30.37
C MET A 224 39.69 -20.57 -30.03
N ASN A 225 38.64 -21.38 -29.95
CA ASN A 225 38.71 -22.81 -29.60
C ASN A 225 38.55 -23.73 -30.83
N LEU A 226 38.56 -23.17 -32.05
CA LEU A 226 38.60 -23.85 -33.34
C LEU A 226 39.97 -23.61 -33.99
#